data_AF-W9GSS7-F1
#
_entry.id   AF-W9GSS7-F1
#
_cell.length_a   1.000
_cell.length_b   1.000
_cell.length_c   1.000
_cell.angle_alpha   90.00
_cell.angle_beta   90.00
_cell.angle_gamma   90.00
#
_symmetry.space_group_name_H-M   'P 1'
#
loop_
_entity.id
_entity.type
_entity.pdbx_description
1 polymer ?
#
loop_
_entity_poly.entity_id
_entity_poly.type
_entity_poly.pdbx_seq_one_letter_code
_entity_poly.pdbx_strand_id
1 'polypeptide(L)'
;MISETNDADIFEISSYDYGNKTITGFNGVGAYGGDRLYISSDYYDDPEPVVREVSGKTIVSFSWKSDAGPVSQASYTIAKVGLMEEVDYFFN
;
A
#
# COMPACT_ATOMS: atom_id res chain seq x y z
N MET A 1 -3.33 -3.09 13.13
CA MET A 1 -2.23 -3.91 13.65
C MET A 1 -1.06 -2.96 13.93
N ILE A 2 -0.34 -3.15 15.04
CA ILE A 2 0.86 -2.36 15.38
C ILE A 2 1.99 -3.39 15.42
N SER A 3 2.92 -3.30 14.47
CA SER A 3 4.12 -4.13 14.34
C SER A 3 5.15 -3.78 15.45
N GLU A 4 5.80 -4.80 16.01
CA GLU A 4 6.97 -4.67 16.90
C GLU A 4 8.27 -4.63 16.08
N THR A 5 9.38 -4.17 16.66
CA THR A 5 10.63 -3.82 15.92
C THR A 5 11.37 -5.00 15.26
N ASN A 6 10.80 -6.20 15.27
CA ASN A 6 11.45 -7.44 14.86
C ASN A 6 10.48 -8.49 14.30
N ASP A 7 9.25 -8.09 13.94
CA ASP A 7 8.36 -8.93 13.14
C ASP A 7 8.56 -8.63 11.64
N ALA A 8 8.39 -9.66 10.82
CA ALA A 8 8.39 -9.54 9.37
C ALA A 8 6.92 -9.48 8.93
N ASP A 9 6.26 -8.35 9.17
CA ASP A 9 4.84 -8.24 8.88
C ASP A 9 4.59 -8.10 7.38
N ILE A 10 3.48 -8.70 6.94
CA ILE A 10 3.03 -8.63 5.56
C ILE A 10 1.73 -7.83 5.54
N PHE A 11 1.77 -6.71 4.82
CA PHE A 11 0.60 -5.87 4.56
C PHE A 11 0.16 -6.10 3.13
N GLU A 12 -1.09 -6.53 2.96
CA GLU A 12 -1.71 -6.67 1.65
C GLU A 12 -2.68 -5.52 1.44
N ILE A 13 -2.54 -4.86 0.30
CA ILE A 13 -3.48 -3.86 -0.18
C ILE A 13 -4.05 -4.35 -1.50
N SER A 14 -5.37 -4.26 -1.66
CA SER A 14 -6.07 -4.65 -2.88
C SER A 14 -6.87 -3.50 -3.49
N SER A 15 -7.10 -3.62 -4.80
CA SER A 15 -8.04 -2.78 -5.55
C SER A 15 -9.49 -2.83 -5.05
N TYR A 16 -9.86 -3.86 -4.29
CA TYR A 16 -11.21 -3.99 -3.70
C TYR A 16 -11.35 -3.31 -2.34
N ASP A 17 -10.26 -2.76 -1.82
CA ASP A 17 -10.38 -1.95 -0.63
C ASP A 17 -11.10 -0.65 -0.93
N TYR A 18 -11.84 -0.13 0.05
CA TYR A 18 -12.55 1.14 -0.08
C TYR A 18 -12.16 2.10 1.03
N GLY A 19 -12.15 3.39 0.69
CA GLY A 19 -11.95 4.47 1.65
C GLY A 19 -10.48 4.66 2.05
N ASN A 20 -10.28 5.38 3.16
CA ASN A 20 -8.96 5.78 3.63
C ASN A 20 -8.53 4.90 4.81
N LYS A 21 -7.38 4.25 4.69
CA LYS A 21 -6.78 3.42 5.74
C LYS A 21 -5.41 3.95 6.11
N THR A 22 -5.01 3.70 7.36
CA THR A 22 -3.67 4.05 7.85
C THR A 22 -2.96 2.80 8.33
N ILE A 23 -1.75 2.58 7.84
CA ILE A 23 -0.84 1.54 8.30
C ILE A 23 0.13 2.19 9.29
N THR A 24 0.09 1.72 10.53
CA THR A 24 0.97 2.14 11.61
C THR A 24 1.88 0.98 12.00
N GLY A 25 3.12 1.28 12.37
CA GLY A 25 4.09 0.24 12.79
C GLY A 25 4.99 -0.28 11.69
N PHE A 26 4.79 0.12 10.42
CA PHE A 26 5.59 -0.33 9.27
C PHE A 26 7.09 -0.04 9.47
N ASN A 27 7.87 -1.07 9.79
CA ASN A 27 9.27 -0.99 10.21
C ASN A 27 10.15 -2.02 9.48
N GLY A 28 11.47 -1.99 9.72
CA GLY A 28 12.39 -2.97 9.15
C GLY A 28 12.61 -2.93 7.62
N VAL A 29 11.89 -2.08 6.91
CA VAL A 29 12.02 -1.72 5.48
C VAL A 29 13.46 -1.83 4.95
N GLY A 30 13.65 -2.61 3.88
CA GLY A 30 14.95 -2.88 3.25
C GLY A 30 15.87 -3.86 3.99
N ALA A 31 15.50 -4.33 5.18
CA ALA A 31 16.25 -5.32 5.94
C ALA A 31 15.74 -6.74 5.70
N TYR A 32 16.63 -7.72 5.89
CA TYR A 32 16.23 -9.12 5.95
C TYR A 32 15.28 -9.35 7.14
N GLY A 33 14.03 -9.72 6.86
CA GLY A 33 12.99 -9.89 7.87
C GLY A 33 12.28 -8.60 8.28
N GLY A 34 12.39 -7.53 7.49
CA GLY A 34 11.56 -6.34 7.66
C GLY A 34 10.16 -6.47 7.04
N ASP A 35 9.31 -5.48 7.32
CA ASP A 35 7.95 -5.45 6.81
C ASP A 35 7.91 -5.32 5.29
N ARG A 36 6.90 -5.95 4.69
CA ARG A 36 6.66 -5.90 3.25
C ARG A 36 5.25 -5.47 2.95
N LEU A 37 5.13 -4.71 1.88
CA LEU A 37 3.85 -4.28 1.34
C LEU A 37 3.58 -4.94 -0.01
N TYR A 38 2.49 -5.69 -0.12
CA TYR A 38 2.01 -6.22 -1.38
C TYR A 38 0.84 -5.40 -1.87
N ILE A 39 0.96 -4.90 -3.09
CA ILE A 39 0.01 -4.03 -3.75
C ILE A 39 -0.58 -4.84 -4.89
N SER A 40 -1.82 -5.31 -4.72
CA SER A 40 -2.51 -6.13 -5.70
C SER A 40 -3.54 -5.33 -6.49
N SER A 41 -3.54 -5.52 -7.80
CA SER A 41 -4.59 -5.03 -8.69
C SER A 41 -5.26 -6.22 -9.37
N ASP A 42 -6.59 -6.30 -9.30
CA ASP A 42 -7.30 -7.36 -10.01
C ASP A 42 -7.41 -7.02 -11.52
N TYR A 43 -7.26 -8.05 -12.36
CA TYR A 43 -7.15 -7.96 -13.82
C TYR A 43 -8.37 -7.31 -14.48
N TYR A 44 -9.52 -7.35 -13.81
CA TYR A 44 -10.78 -6.86 -14.36
C TYR A 44 -11.04 -5.36 -14.14
N ASP A 45 -10.38 -4.73 -13.16
CA ASP A 45 -10.62 -3.32 -12.82
C ASP A 45 -9.46 -2.39 -13.22
N ASP A 46 -8.35 -2.97 -13.68
CA ASP A 46 -7.08 -2.34 -14.10
C ASP A 46 -6.67 -1.07 -13.31
N PRO A 47 -6.77 -1.04 -11.96
CA PRO A 47 -6.32 0.13 -11.23
C PRO A 47 -4.81 0.10 -11.11
N GLU A 48 -4.16 1.07 -11.73
CA GLU A 48 -2.74 1.35 -11.49
C GLU A 48 -2.58 2.03 -10.12
N PRO A 49 -1.92 1.40 -9.15
CA PRO A 49 -1.62 2.02 -7.87
C PRO A 49 -0.66 3.20 -8.04
N VAL A 50 -1.00 4.33 -7.43
CA VAL A 50 -0.14 5.52 -7.37
C VAL A 50 0.53 5.58 -6.01
N VAL A 51 1.86 5.48 -5.99
CA VAL A 51 2.69 5.64 -4.79
C VAL A 51 3.32 7.03 -4.78
N ARG A 52 3.15 7.78 -3.68
CA ARG A 52 3.74 9.12 -3.53
C ARG A 52 4.07 9.45 -2.08
N GLU A 53 5.00 10.36 -1.87
CA GLU A 53 5.34 10.86 -0.55
C GLU A 53 4.67 12.22 -0.28
N VAL A 54 3.99 12.34 0.87
CA VAL A 54 3.34 13.57 1.29
C VAL A 54 3.53 13.75 2.79
N SER A 55 4.06 14.90 3.21
CA SER A 55 4.18 15.29 4.63
C SER A 55 4.86 14.24 5.52
N GLY A 56 5.94 13.62 5.04
CA GLY A 56 6.69 12.61 5.80
C GLY A 56 6.00 11.25 5.88
N LYS A 57 5.10 10.95 4.95
CA LYS A 57 4.39 9.67 4.83
C LYS A 57 4.35 9.21 3.38
N THR A 58 4.32 7.91 3.16
CA THR A 58 4.03 7.29 1.88
C THR A 58 2.53 7.09 1.76
N ILE A 59 1.96 7.49 0.64
CA ILE A 59 0.56 7.30 0.30
C ILE A 59 0.50 6.40 -0.92
N VAL A 60 -0.22 5.29 -0.80
CA VAL A 60 -0.59 4.41 -1.90
C VAL A 60 -2.06 4.64 -2.20
N SER A 61 -2.41 4.95 -3.45
CA SER A 61 -3.80 5.20 -3.84
C SER A 61 -4.20 4.38 -5.04
N PHE A 62 -5.44 3.91 -5.04
CA PHE A 62 -6.06 3.19 -6.13
C PHE A 62 -7.26 3.99 -6.63
N SER A 63 -7.41 4.02 -7.94
CA SER A 63 -8.60 4.52 -8.59
C SER A 63 -9.00 3.55 -9.68
N TRP A 64 -10.21 3.02 -9.60
CA TRP A 64 -10.78 2.17 -10.65
C TRP A 64 -12.00 2.84 -11.23
N LYS A 65 -12.13 2.72 -12.55
CA LYS A 65 -13.36 3.09 -13.26
C LYS A 65 -14.26 1.87 -13.23
N SER A 66 -15.44 1.97 -12.61
CA SER A 66 -16.45 0.95 -12.88
C SER A 66 -17.12 1.27 -14.21
N ASP A 67 -17.40 0.24 -15.01
CA ASP A 67 -18.15 0.37 -16.26
C ASP A 67 -19.54 1.01 -16.07
N ALA A 68 -20.04 1.03 -14.82
CA ALA A 68 -21.41 1.42 -14.47
C ALA A 68 -21.52 2.69 -13.61
N GLY A 69 -20.44 3.40 -13.25
CA GLY A 69 -20.56 4.48 -12.26
C GLY A 69 -19.28 5.16 -11.79
N PRO A 70 -19.36 5.98 -10.72
CA PRO A 70 -18.29 6.87 -10.29
C PRO A 70 -17.02 6.10 -9.90
N VAL A 71 -15.88 6.73 -10.16
CA VAL A 71 -14.55 6.24 -9.75
C VAL A 71 -14.55 6.03 -8.25
N SER A 72 -14.38 4.78 -7.83
CA SER A 72 -14.14 4.48 -6.42
C SER A 72 -12.65 4.58 -6.14
N GLN A 73 -12.32 5.09 -4.96
CA GLN A 73 -10.95 5.36 -4.56
C GLN A 73 -10.65 4.71 -3.22
N ALA A 74 -9.46 4.12 -3.13
CA ALA A 74 -8.86 3.69 -1.89
C ALA A 74 -7.53 4.42 -1.69
N SER A 75 -7.24 4.78 -0.45
CA SER A 75 -5.97 5.39 -0.11
C SER A 75 -5.42 4.81 1.19
N TYR A 76 -4.15 4.47 1.16
CA TYR A 76 -3.40 3.93 2.27
C TYR A 76 -2.32 4.91 2.65
N THR A 77 -2.35 5.37 3.89
CA THR A 77 -1.30 6.21 4.46
C THR A 77 -0.38 5.35 5.31
N ILE A 78 0.90 5.28 4.95
CA ILE A 78 1.94 4.56 5.66
C ILE A 78 2.81 5.59 6.36
N ALA A 79 2.99 5.46 7.68
CA ALA A 79 3.75 6.41 8.50
C ALA A 79 5.29 6.27 8.33
N LYS A 80 5.75 6.23 7.08
CA LYS A 80 7.15 6.06 6.68
C LYS A 80 7.39 6.77 5.35
N VAL A 81 8.65 7.12 5.04
CA VAL A 81 9.12 7.57 3.72
C VAL A 81 10.30 6.72 3.28
N GLY A 82 10.63 6.79 1.99
CA GLY A 82 11.76 6.11 1.37
C GLY A 82 11.48 4.66 1.01
N LEU A 83 10.21 4.28 0.80
CA LEU A 83 9.88 2.94 0.35
C LEU A 83 10.34 2.76 -1.11
N MET A 84 11.03 1.65 -1.39
CA MET A 84 11.53 1.29 -2.71
C MET A 84 10.76 0.10 -3.29
N GLU A 85 10.41 0.19 -4.57
CA GLU A 85 9.81 -0.92 -5.30
C GLU A 85 10.77 -2.10 -5.35
N GLU A 86 10.25 -3.32 -5.33
CA GLU A 86 10.99 -4.59 -5.31
C GLU A 86 11.86 -4.81 -4.06
N VAL A 87 11.85 -3.87 -3.11
CA VAL A 87 12.54 -3.98 -1.82
C VAL A 87 11.52 -4.00 -0.68
N ASP A 88 10.67 -2.97 -0.67
CA ASP A 88 9.75 -2.68 0.44
C ASP A 88 8.30 -2.89 0.04
N TYR A 89 8.00 -2.60 -1.23
CA TYR A 89 6.71 -2.87 -1.82
C TYR A 89 6.82 -3.59 -3.15
N PHE A 90 5.80 -4.39 -3.44
CA PHE A 90 5.76 -5.31 -4.58
C PHE A 90 4.39 -5.20 -5.24
N PHE A 91 4.35 -5.14 -6.58
CA PHE A 91 3.13 -5.28 -7.35
C PHE A 91 2.84 -6.75 -7.62
N ASN A 92 1.59 -7.17 -7.40
CA ASN A 92 1.14 -8.56 -7.53
C ASN A 92 -0.14 -8.64 -8.36
#